data_AF-A0A6M3Z194-F1
#
_entry.id   AF-A0A6M3Z194-F1
#
_cell.length_a   1.000
_cell.length_b   1.000
_cell.length_c   1.000
_cell.angle_alpha   90.00
_cell.angle_beta   90.00
_cell.angle_gamma   90.00
#
_symmetry.space_group_name_H-M   'P 1'
#
loop_
_entity.id
_entity.type
_entity.pdbx_description
1 polymer ?
#
loop_
_entity_poly.entity_id
_entity_poly.type
_entity_poly.pdbx_seq_one_letter_code
_entity_poly.pdbx_strand_id
1 'polypeptide(L)' 'MKTTDGRTIVADGKPQIDSDTGLVSYKDAQTGKTEHINRDKITNMSELDN' A
#
# COMPACT_ATOMS: atom_id res chain seq x y z
N MET A 1 -0.44 1.10 -5.94
CA MET A 1 -0.43 -0.34 -5.58
C MET A 1 -1.75 -1.00 -5.95
N LYS A 2 -1.72 -2.25 -6.43
CA LYS A 2 -2.89 -3.02 -6.86
C LYS A 2 -3.07 -4.23 -5.96
N THR A 3 -4.32 -4.48 -5.56
CA THR A 3 -4.68 -5.58 -4.66
C THR A 3 -5.23 -6.78 -5.43
N THR A 4 -5.28 -7.94 -4.77
CA THR A 4 -5.89 -9.17 -5.30
C THR A 4 -7.38 -9.03 -5.58
N ASP A 5 -8.06 -8.15 -4.85
CA ASP A 5 -9.48 -7.81 -5.01
C ASP A 5 -9.74 -6.89 -6.22
N GLY A 6 -8.68 -6.45 -6.92
CA GLY A 6 -8.80 -5.52 -8.04
C GLY A 6 -8.86 -4.05 -7.63
N ARG A 7 -8.80 -3.73 -6.33
CA ARG A 7 -8.69 -2.35 -5.84
C ARG A 7 -7.33 -1.77 -6.19
N THR A 8 -7.33 -0.54 -6.68
CA THR A 8 -6.14 0.28 -6.87
C THR A 8 -6.06 1.26 -5.71
N ILE A 9 -4.98 1.19 -4.95
CA ILE A 9 -4.69 2.08 -3.84
C ILE A 9 -3.56 3.03 -4.29
N VAL A 10 -3.73 4.32 -4.02
CA VAL A 10 -2.73 5.34 -4.32
C VAL A 10 -2.03 5.70 -3.03
N ALA A 11 -0.78 5.26 -2.89
CA ALA A 11 0.01 5.59 -1.72
C ALA A 11 0.78 6.91 -1.94
N ASP A 12 0.76 7.78 -0.92
CA ASP A 12 1.59 8.96 -0.77
C ASP A 12 2.97 8.52 -0.25
N GLY A 13 3.93 8.44 -1.16
CA GLY A 13 5.27 7.91 -0.89
C GLY A 13 5.40 6.40 -1.04
N LYS A 14 6.57 5.87 -0.64
CA LYS A 14 6.92 4.47 -0.83
C LYS A 14 6.29 3.61 0.29
N PRO A 15 5.43 2.62 -0.04
CA PRO A 15 4.91 1.69 0.95
C PRO A 15 6.05 0.89 1.59
N GLN A 16 5.97 0.67 2.90
CA GLN A 16 7.00 -0.03 3.68
C GLN A 16 6.42 -1.27 4.35
N ILE A 17 7.24 -2.31 4.48
CA ILE A 17 6.86 -3.48 5.26
C ILE A 17 7.17 -3.17 6.73
N ASP A 18 6.15 -3.26 7.56
CA ASP A 18 6.23 -3.14 9.00
C ASP A 18 6.84 -4.44 9.56
N SER A 19 8.00 -4.32 10.21
CA SER A 19 8.73 -5.49 10.73
C SER A 19 8.10 -6.11 11.97
N ASP A 20 7.21 -5.39 12.66
CA ASP A 20 6.55 -5.84 13.89
C ASP A 20 5.33 -6.70 13.56
N THR A 21 4.51 -6.22 12.62
CA THR A 21 3.26 -6.86 12.20
C THR A 21 3.39 -7.70 10.92
N GLY A 22 4.43 -7.47 10.11
CA GLY A 22 4.59 -8.07 8.78
C GLY A 22 3.65 -7.49 7.72
N LEU A 23 2.90 -6.43 8.05
CA LEU A 23 1.97 -5.77 7.15
C LEU A 23 2.67 -4.70 6.31
N VAL A 24 2.11 -4.39 5.13
CA VAL A 24 2.54 -3.26 4.33
C VAL A 24 1.83 -2.02 4.82
N SER A 25 2.58 -1.10 5.42
CA SER A 25 2.14 0.23 5.82
C SER A 25 2.29 1.18 4.64
N TYR A 26 1.22 1.90 4.33
CA TYR A 26 1.23 2.93 3.29
C TYR A 26 0.39 4.11 3.75
N LYS A 27 0.72 5.31 3.29
CA LYS A 27 -0.12 6.49 3.49
C LYS A 27 -1.03 6.62 2.30
N ASP A 28 -2.34 6.63 2.46
CA ASP A 28 -3.26 6.82 1.35
C ASP A 28 -3.25 8.29 0.90
N ALA A 29 -2.99 8.53 -0.39
CA ALA A 29 -2.88 9.89 -0.94
C ALA A 29 -4.23 10.61 -1.04
N GLN A 30 -5.34 9.87 -1.06
CA GLN A 30 -6.69 10.45 -1.18
C GLN A 30 -7.20 10.97 0.18
N THR A 31 -6.94 10.21 1.24
CA THR A 31 -7.42 10.48 2.60
C THR A 31 -6.35 11.06 3.51
N GLY A 32 -5.07 10.92 3.15
CA GLY A 32 -3.91 11.33 3.93
C GLY A 32 -3.60 10.43 5.15
N LYS A 33 -4.35 9.34 5.32
CA LYS A 33 -4.21 8.46 6.49
C LYS A 33 -3.21 7.34 6.24
N THR A 34 -2.53 6.91 7.30
CA THR A 34 -1.73 5.69 7.24
C THR A 34 -2.64 4.48 7.40
N GLU A 35 -2.57 3.58 6.43
CA GLU A 35 -3.30 2.33 6.41
C GLU A 35 -2.32 1.16 6.30
N HIS A 36 -2.81 -0.03 6.67
CA HIS A 36 -2.03 -1.26 6.67
C HIS A 36 -2.77 -2.30 5.85
N ILE A 37 -2.04 -3.00 4.98
CA ILE A 37 -2.57 -4.10 4.19
C ILE A 37 -1.63 -5.29 4.25
N ASN A 38 -2.19 -6.50 4.24
CA ASN A 38 -1.39 -7.70 4.18
C ASN A 38 -0.69 -7.81 2.82
N ARG A 39 0.61 -8.11 2.81
CA ARG A 39 1.40 -8.27 1.57
C ARG A 39 0.80 -9.31 0.62
N ASP A 40 0.17 -10.34 1.16
CA ASP A 40 -0.55 -11.38 0.39
C ASP A 40 -1.71 -10.81 -0.45
N LYS A 41 -2.34 -9.74 0.01
CA LYS A 41 -3.42 -9.05 -0.70
C LYS A 41 -2.94 -8.11 -1.78
N ILE A 42 -1.63 -7.98 -1.99
CA ILE A 42 -1.04 -7.10 -2.99
C ILE A 42 -0.59 -7.95 -4.18
N THR A 43 -1.15 -7.66 -5.34
CA THR A 43 -0.72 -8.29 -6.60
C THR A 43 0.44 -7.54 -7.23
N ASN A 44 0.47 -6.21 -7.10
CA ASN A 44 1.51 -5.40 -7.71
C ASN A 44 1.74 -4.08 -6.94
N MET A 45 2.98 -3.84 -6.53
CA MET A 45 3.41 -2.55 -5.96
C MET A 45 4.14 -1.76 -7.04
N SER A 46 3.39 -1.09 -7.93
CA SER A 46 3.97 -0.02 -8.76
C SER A 46 3.92 1.28 -7.99
N GLU A 47 5.08 1.94 -7.91
CA GLU A 47 5.23 3.33 -7.52
C GLU A 47 4.61 4.19 -8.64
N LEU A 48 3.80 5.19 -8.27
CA LEU A 48 3.32 6.18 -9.23
C LEU A 48 4.42 7.26 -9.29
N ASP A 49 5.38 7.11 -10.19
CA ASP A 49 6.27 8.21 -10.56
C ASP A 49 5.39 9.34 -11.14
N ASN A 50 5.28 10.47 -10.42
CA ASN A 50 4.73 11.73 -10.94
C ASN A 50 5.86 12.73 -11.09
#